data_AF-A0A8T5I8Q5-F1
#
_entry.id   AF-A0A8T5I8Q5-F1
#
_cell.length_a   1.000
_cell.length_b   1.000
_cell.length_c   1.000
_cell.angle_alpha   90.00
_cell.angle_beta   90.00
_cell.angle_gamma   90.00
#
_symmetry.space_group_name_H-M   'P 1'
#
loop_
_entity.id
_entity.type
_entity.pdbx_description
1 polymer ?
#
loop_
_entity_poly.entity_id
_entity_poly.type
_entity_poly.pdbx_seq_one_letter_code
_entity_poly.pdbx_strand_id
1 'polypeptide(L)' 'MAYQIVLFTSYVENDNSNTNCSVDMYDCAEFDSCFEAMNIYTACKDDVHWLDGDGDGVPCEDLCG' A
#
# COMPACT_ATOMS: atom_id res chain seq x y z
N MET A 1 -18.98 13.81 35.84
CA MET A 1 -18.42 13.92 34.49
C MET A 1 -17.60 12.66 34.24
N ALA A 2 -18.15 11.67 33.54
CA ALA A 2 -17.42 10.44 33.25
C ALA A 2 -17.19 10.38 31.74
N TYR A 3 -15.93 10.50 31.32
CA TYR A 3 -15.52 10.13 29.98
C TYR A 3 -14.16 9.41 30.10
N GLN A 4 -14.27 8.08 30.16
CA GLN A 4 -13.23 7.09 29.95
C GLN A 4 -13.03 7.01 28.41
N ILE A 5 -11.86 6.91 27.77
CA ILE A 5 -10.87 5.82 27.74
C ILE A 5 -9.65 6.32 26.91
N VAL A 6 -8.43 5.99 27.36
CA VAL A 6 -7.18 6.07 26.58
C VAL A 6 -7.28 5.23 25.30
N LEU A 7 -6.62 5.58 24.19
CA LEU A 7 -5.92 4.65 23.28
C LEU A 7 -5.44 5.41 22.03
N PHE A 8 -4.15 5.24 21.71
CA PHE A 8 -3.47 5.41 20.43
C PHE A 8 -4.38 5.87 19.27
N THR A 9 -4.14 7.07 18.74
CA THR A 9 -4.62 7.43 17.40
C THR A 9 -3.76 6.70 16.36
N SER A 10 -3.87 5.38 16.29
CA SER A 10 -3.78 4.69 15.03
C SER A 10 -5.06 5.08 14.27
N TYR A 11 -4.98 6.07 13.39
CA TYR A 11 -5.98 6.18 12.33
C TYR A 11 -5.76 4.94 11.44
N VAL A 12 -6.38 3.84 11.83
CA VAL A 12 -6.60 2.69 10.97
C VAL A 12 -7.85 3.05 10.16
N GLU A 13 -7.63 3.59 8.97
CA GLU A 13 -8.62 3.51 7.92
C GLU A 13 -8.98 2.02 7.81
N ASN A 14 -10.24 1.67 8.06
CA ASN A 14 -10.71 0.30 7.99
C ASN A 14 -10.79 -0.09 6.51
N ASP A 15 -9.63 -0.46 5.95
CA ASP A 15 -9.53 -1.45 4.90
C ASP A 15 -8.96 -2.70 5.54
N ASN A 16 -9.56 -3.85 5.27
CA ASN A 16 -9.09 -5.13 5.80
C ASN A 16 -7.83 -5.61 5.05
N SER A 17 -6.89 -4.70 4.79
CA SER A 17 -5.59 -4.95 4.21
C SER A 17 -4.59 -4.02 4.90
N ASN A 18 -3.53 -4.59 5.44
CA ASN A 18 -2.46 -3.88 6.13
C ASN A 18 -1.58 -3.08 5.14
N THR A 19 -2.17 -2.26 4.29
CA THR A 19 -1.49 -1.55 3.20
C THR A 19 -1.51 -0.05 3.48
N ASN A 20 -0.32 0.56 3.68
CA ASN A 20 -0.19 1.98 3.99
C ASN A 20 0.02 2.80 2.72
N CYS A 21 -1.03 3.42 2.20
CA CYS A 21 -0.97 4.26 0.99
C CYS A 21 -0.66 5.74 1.26
N SER A 22 -0.24 6.13 2.47
CA SER A 22 -0.01 7.55 2.82
C SER A 22 1.46 7.95 2.76
N VAL A 23 2.37 6.97 2.73
CA VAL A 23 3.81 7.16 2.70
C VAL A 23 4.41 6.12 1.77
N ASP A 24 5.54 6.44 1.16
CA ASP A 24 6.32 5.48 0.41
C ASP A 24 6.92 4.43 1.39
N MET A 25 6.52 3.18 1.24
CA MET A 25 6.81 2.10 2.19
C MET A 25 7.00 0.73 1.53
N TYR A 26 6.60 0.55 0.28
CA TYR A 26 6.67 -0.72 -0.42
C TYR A 26 7.52 -0.58 -1.67
N ASP A 27 8.51 -1.44 -1.82
CA ASP A 27 9.37 -1.50 -3.00
C ASP A 27 9.17 -2.79 -3.79
N CYS A 28 9.42 -2.76 -5.10
CA CYS A 28 9.36 -3.96 -5.95
C CYS A 28 10.26 -5.11 -5.47
N ALA A 29 11.36 -4.80 -4.79
CA ALA A 29 12.28 -5.79 -4.24
C ALA A 29 11.71 -6.55 -3.02
N GLU A 30 10.62 -6.07 -2.42
CA GLU A 30 9.95 -6.70 -1.29
C GLU A 30 8.88 -7.70 -1.71
N PHE A 31 8.53 -7.74 -3.00
CA PHE A 31 7.54 -8.66 -3.54
C PHE A 31 8.19 -9.86 -4.21
N ASP A 32 7.65 -11.04 -3.95
CA ASP A 32 8.07 -12.28 -4.62
C ASP A 32 7.28 -12.54 -5.91
N SER A 33 6.17 -11.82 -6.13
CA SER A 33 5.28 -12.05 -7.26
C SER A 33 4.58 -10.80 -7.77
N CYS A 34 4.27 -10.79 -9.07
CA CYS A 34 3.45 -9.77 -9.71
C CYS A 34 2.09 -9.57 -9.01
N PHE A 35 1.50 -10.66 -8.50
CA PHE A 35 0.20 -10.60 -7.83
C PHE A 35 0.24 -9.79 -6.53
N GLU A 36 1.32 -9.88 -5.75
CA GLU A 36 1.50 -9.08 -4.53
C GLU A 36 1.71 -7.60 -4.86
N ALA A 37 2.61 -7.30 -5.82
CA ALA A 37 2.85 -5.93 -6.27
C ALA A 37 1.57 -5.28 -6.80
N MET A 38 0.81 -6.00 -7.64
CA MET A 38 -0.47 -5.53 -8.18
C MET A 38 -1.53 -5.31 -7.10
N ASN A 39 -1.58 -6.13 -6.04
CA ASN A 39 -2.51 -5.91 -4.93
C ASN A 39 -2.22 -4.58 -4.22
N ILE A 40 -0.96 -4.26 -3.97
CA ILE A 40 -0.58 -2.99 -3.32
C ILE A 40 -0.83 -1.81 -4.25
N TYR A 41 -0.42 -1.92 -5.52
CA TYR A 41 -0.67 -0.91 -6.53
C TYR A 41 -2.17 -0.60 -6.70
N THR A 42 -3.02 -1.63 -6.76
CA THR A 42 -4.48 -1.44 -6.89
C THR A 42 -5.16 -0.99 -5.59
N ALA A 43 -4.57 -1.29 -4.43
CA ALA A 43 -5.06 -0.81 -3.13
C ALA A 43 -4.79 0.70 -2.95
N CYS A 44 -3.69 1.21 -3.49
CA CYS A 44 -3.28 2.61 -3.33
C CYS A 44 -3.62 3.46 -4.56
N LYS A 45 -4.46 4.48 -4.38
CA LYS A 45 -5.11 5.18 -5.50
C LYS A 45 -4.22 6.14 -6.34
N ASP A 46 -2.94 6.30 -6.01
CA ASP A 46 -2.07 7.31 -6.63
C ASP A 46 -0.62 6.83 -6.79
N ASP A 47 -0.39 5.51 -6.85
CA ASP A 47 0.95 4.89 -6.87
C ASP A 47 1.96 5.58 -5.94
N VAL A 48 1.57 5.73 -4.67
CA VAL A 48 2.38 6.41 -3.66
C VAL A 48 3.73 5.72 -3.43
N HIS A 49 3.80 4.44 -3.80
CA HIS A 49 4.94 3.54 -3.68
C HIS A 49 5.83 3.51 -4.93
N TRP A 50 5.47 4.25 -5.99
CA TRP A 50 6.22 4.30 -7.24
C TRP A 50 6.50 2.90 -7.82
N LEU A 51 5.53 1.98 -7.66
CA LEU A 51 5.64 0.62 -8.17
C LEU A 51 5.51 0.60 -9.69
N ASP A 52 4.79 1.56 -10.26
CA ASP A 52 4.56 1.76 -11.69
C ASP A 52 5.24 3.08 -12.12
N GLY A 53 6.56 3.02 -12.27
CA GLY A 53 7.39 4.21 -12.49
C GLY A 53 7.17 4.89 -13.85
N ASP A 54 6.67 4.17 -14.85
CA ASP A 54 6.37 4.69 -16.19
C ASP A 54 4.86 4.95 -16.42
N GLY A 55 4.00 4.47 -15.52
CA GLY A 55 2.57 4.80 -15.46
C GLY A 55 1.75 4.05 -16.49
N ASP A 56 2.18 2.86 -16.90
CA ASP A 56 1.52 2.06 -17.93
C ASP A 56 0.43 1.11 -17.35
N GLY A 57 0.33 1.05 -16.02
CA GLY A 57 -0.59 0.19 -15.29
C GLY A 57 0.01 -1.15 -14.87
N VAL A 58 1.31 -1.36 -15.09
CA VAL A 58 2.04 -2.59 -14.73
C VAL A 58 3.07 -2.28 -13.63
N PRO A 59 2.72 -2.50 -12.35
CA PRO A 59 3.67 -2.32 -11.28
C PRO A 59 4.76 -3.39 -11.34
N CYS A 60 5.99 -3.02 -11.02
CA CYS A 60 7.14 -3.91 -10.95
C CYS A 60 7.27 -4.78 -12.20
N GLU A 61 7.55 -4.17 -13.35
CA GLU A 61 7.68 -4.85 -14.65
C GLU A 61 8.61 -6.06 -14.62
N ASP A 62 9.66 -6.06 -13.78
CA ASP A 62 10.56 -7.21 -13.59
C ASP A 62 9.85 -8.46 -13.04
N LEU A 63 8.71 -8.31 -12.37
CA LEU A 63 7.88 -9.40 -11.83
C LEU A 63 6.66 -9.71 -12.72
N CYS A 64 6.12 -8.71 -13.41
CA CYS A 64 4.88 -8.80 -14.19
C CYS A 64 5.07 -8.96 -15.71
N GLY A 65 6.28 -8.71 -16.23
CA GLY A 65 6.63 -8.73 -17.67
C GLY A 65 7.20 -10.03 -18.21
#